data_AF-A0A392MTM8-F1
#
_entry.id   AF-A0A392MTM8-F1
#
_cell.length_a   1.000
_cell.length_b   1.000
_cell.length_c   1.000
_cell.angle_alpha   90.00
_cell.angle_beta   90.00
_cell.angle_gamma   90.00
#
_symmetry.space_group_name_H-M   'P 1'
#
loop_
_entity.id
_entity.type
_entity.pdbx_description
1 polymer ?
#
loop_
_entity_poly.entity_id
_entity_poly.type
_entity_poly.pdbx_seq_one_letter_code
_entity_poly.pdbx_strand_id
1 'polypeptide(L)'
;GWRTMLVIPELEKEVKLLWESRNTRKELQFLRSERDRIEDEVHHLKWSLKFKNPDADAKQKLSSALDKLEFHEPWGQLMKTGYQNSRFAHQVERFACLYTSQVSNLALHSPDKYYRPSEDFMQHEFGILGSEPRKM
;
A
#
# COMPACT_ATOMS: atom_id res chain seq x y z
N GLY A 1 10.65 -25.19 -14.18
CA GLY A 1 9.64 -24.28 -14.76
C GLY A 1 10.32 -23.21 -15.57
N TRP A 2 9.65 -22.65 -16.58
CA TRP A 2 10.18 -21.54 -17.37
C TRP A 2 10.15 -20.23 -16.56
N ARG A 3 11.08 -19.31 -16.84
CA ARG A 3 11.05 -17.96 -16.27
C ARG A 3 10.06 -17.11 -17.06
N THR A 4 9.22 -16.38 -16.34
CA THR A 4 8.12 -15.59 -16.91
C THR A 4 8.34 -14.11 -16.62
N MET A 5 8.03 -13.28 -17.59
CA MET A 5 8.07 -11.82 -17.48
C MET A 5 6.78 -11.25 -18.06
N LEU A 6 6.25 -10.19 -17.44
CA LEU A 6 5.01 -9.56 -17.85
C LEU A 6 5.24 -8.13 -18.34
N VAL A 7 4.63 -7.78 -19.47
CA VAL A 7 4.61 -6.41 -20.00
C VAL A 7 3.27 -5.78 -19.65
N ILE A 8 3.28 -4.64 -18.98
CA ILE A 8 2.11 -3.95 -18.44
C ILE A 8 2.11 -2.50 -18.93
N PRO A 9 1.51 -2.20 -20.09
CA PRO A 9 1.55 -0.86 -20.68
C PRO A 9 0.98 0.23 -19.77
N GLU A 10 -0.04 -0.10 -18.97
CA GLU A 10 -0.71 0.80 -18.03
C GLU A 10 0.23 1.31 -16.92
N LEU A 11 1.33 0.58 -16.67
CA LEU A 11 2.31 0.91 -15.64
C LEU A 11 2.93 2.30 -15.88
N GLU A 12 3.14 2.69 -17.13
CA GLU A 12 3.73 3.99 -17.46
C GLU A 12 2.84 5.15 -17.01
N LYS A 13 1.54 5.05 -17.32
CA LYS A 13 0.53 6.01 -16.88
C LYS A 13 0.41 6.02 -15.35
N GLU A 14 0.41 4.85 -14.73
CA GLU A 14 0.35 4.73 -13.27
C GLU A 14 1.53 5.44 -12.62
N VAL A 15 2.77 5.11 -13.00
CA VAL A 15 4.00 5.72 -12.45
C VAL A 15 4.01 7.24 -12.62
N LYS A 16 3.60 7.76 -13.78
CA LYS A 16 3.48 9.21 -14.01
C LYS A 16 2.52 9.86 -13.02
N LEU A 17 1.32 9.30 -12.85
CA LEU A 17 0.34 9.78 -11.88
C LEU A 17 0.84 9.64 -10.43
N LEU A 18 1.56 8.56 -10.10
CA LEU A 18 2.18 8.41 -8.77
C LEU A 18 3.16 9.55 -8.49
N TRP A 19 3.94 9.97 -9.50
CA TRP A 19 4.91 11.04 -9.38
C TRP A 19 4.27 12.41 -9.21
N GLU A 20 3.28 12.72 -10.05
CA GLU A 20 2.53 14.00 -10.02
C GLU A 20 1.80 14.19 -8.68
N SER A 21 1.21 13.12 -8.14
CA SER A 21 0.44 13.15 -6.88
C SER A 21 1.28 12.91 -5.61
N ARG A 22 2.62 12.92 -5.70
CA ARG A 22 3.51 12.51 -4.58
C ARG A 22 3.31 13.33 -3.30
N ASN A 23 3.10 14.64 -3.42
CA ASN A 23 3.01 15.54 -2.27
C ASN A 23 1.70 15.32 -1.52
N THR A 24 0.58 15.32 -2.26
CA THR A 24 -0.75 15.02 -1.73
C THR A 24 -0.81 13.65 -1.07
N ARG A 25 -0.09 12.66 -1.61
CA ARG A 25 -0.02 11.32 -0.99
C ARG A 25 0.79 11.28 0.29
N LYS A 26 1.88 12.03 0.39
CA LYS A 26 2.62 12.15 1.65
C LYS A 26 1.74 12.76 2.73
N GLU A 27 0.99 13.81 2.39
CA GLU A 27 0.02 14.42 3.29
C GLU A 27 -1.09 13.44 3.68
N LEU A 28 -1.66 12.72 2.70
CA LEU A 28 -2.67 11.69 2.97
C LEU A 28 -2.14 10.56 3.86
N GLN A 29 -0.88 10.13 3.66
CA GLN A 29 -0.25 9.10 4.50
C GLN A 29 -0.07 9.61 5.92
N PHE A 30 0.37 10.86 6.10
CA PHE A 30 0.49 11.51 7.41
C PHE A 30 -0.86 11.62 8.12
N LEU A 31 -1.90 12.09 7.42
CA LEU A 31 -3.24 12.19 7.99
C LEU A 31 -3.82 10.80 8.35
N ARG A 32 -3.51 9.77 7.56
CA ARG A 32 -3.90 8.39 7.86
C ARG A 32 -3.19 7.86 9.11
N SER A 33 -1.89 8.08 9.26
CA SER A 33 -1.18 7.66 10.48
C SER A 33 -1.69 8.39 11.72
N GLU A 34 -2.01 9.67 11.62
CA GLU A 34 -2.60 10.42 12.73
C GLU A 34 -4.01 9.91 13.06
N ARG A 35 -4.83 9.62 12.05
CA ARG A 35 -6.14 8.98 12.26
C ARG A 35 -6.00 7.63 12.96
N ASP A 36 -5.11 6.76 12.47
CA ASP A 36 -4.92 5.42 13.03
C ASP A 36 -4.49 5.49 14.50
N ARG A 37 -3.58 6.42 14.83
CA ARG A 37 -3.19 6.70 16.22
C ARG A 37 -4.37 7.15 17.08
N ILE A 38 -5.19 8.09 16.59
CA ILE A 38 -6.36 8.57 17.32
C ILE A 38 -7.39 7.45 17.50
N GLU A 39 -7.60 6.62 16.47
CA GLU A 39 -8.50 5.47 16.54
C GLU A 39 -8.02 4.44 17.57
N ASP A 40 -6.71 4.18 17.66
CA ASP A 40 -6.12 3.32 18.68
C ASP A 40 -6.33 3.89 20.10
N GLU A 41 -6.09 5.19 20.29
CA GLU A 41 -6.33 5.88 21.58
C GLU A 41 -7.81 5.81 21.98
N VAL A 42 -8.73 6.08 21.04
CA VAL A 42 -10.18 5.95 21.23
C VAL A 42 -10.56 4.51 21.54
N HIS A 43 -9.97 3.54 20.84
CA HIS A 43 -10.24 2.12 21.07
C HIS A 43 -9.79 1.71 22.47
N HIS A 44 -8.60 2.13 22.92
CA HIS A 44 -8.09 1.90 24.27
C HIS A 44 -8.95 2.54 25.35
N LEU A 45 -9.37 3.79 25.17
CA LEU A 45 -10.26 4.49 26.10
C LEU A 45 -11.64 3.81 26.16
N LYS A 46 -12.19 3.45 25.01
CA LYS A 46 -13.47 2.73 24.89
C LYS A 46 -13.38 1.35 25.52
N TRP A 47 -12.28 0.62 25.32
CA TRP A 47 -12.03 -0.66 25.97
C TRP A 47 -11.97 -0.49 27.49
N SER A 48 -11.21 0.49 27.99
CA SER A 48 -11.10 0.81 29.42
C SER A 48 -12.45 1.20 30.04
N LEU A 49 -13.28 1.96 29.32
CA LEU A 49 -14.63 2.34 29.74
C LEU A 49 -15.61 1.15 29.71
N LYS A 50 -15.53 0.29 28.69
CA LYS A 50 -16.42 -0.88 28.53
C LYS A 50 -16.18 -1.95 29.59
N PHE A 51 -14.97 -2.03 30.15
CA PHE A 51 -14.67 -2.83 31.35
C PHE A 51 -15.09 -2.14 32.67
N LYS A 52 -15.62 -0.91 32.63
CA LYS A 52 -16.19 -0.18 33.77
C LYS A 52 -17.72 0.05 33.71
N ASN A 53 -18.37 -0.11 32.56
CA ASN A 53 -19.82 -0.34 32.42
C ASN A 53 -20.20 -0.55 30.94
N PRO A 54 -21.16 -1.43 30.59
CA PRO A 54 -21.63 -1.54 29.22
C PRO A 54 -22.90 -0.70 29.03
N ASP A 55 -22.92 0.18 28.03
CA ASP A 55 -24.20 0.59 27.44
C ASP A 55 -24.09 0.65 25.91
N ALA A 56 -25.11 0.09 25.25
CA ALA A 56 -25.00 -0.51 23.92
C ALA A 56 -25.32 0.43 22.75
N ASP A 57 -25.69 1.69 23.00
CA ASP A 57 -26.39 2.51 22.01
C ASP A 57 -25.49 3.45 21.16
N ALA A 58 -24.19 3.58 21.50
CA ALA A 58 -23.31 4.57 20.86
C ALA A 58 -22.52 4.06 19.64
N LYS A 59 -22.59 2.76 19.30
CA LYS A 59 -21.74 2.15 18.25
C LYS A 59 -22.20 2.41 16.81
N GLN A 60 -23.48 2.75 16.62
CA GLN A 60 -24.11 2.72 15.29
C GLN A 60 -23.88 4.00 14.47
N LYS A 61 -23.47 5.12 15.10
CA LYS A 61 -23.25 6.41 14.43
C LYS A 61 -21.85 6.58 13.83
N LEU A 62 -20.88 5.75 14.23
CA LEU A 62 -19.47 5.86 13.78
C LEU A 62 -19.21 5.13 12.46
N SER A 63 -19.96 4.09 12.13
CA SER A 63 -19.74 3.31 10.89
C SER A 63 -20.14 4.07 9.63
N SER A 64 -21.14 4.94 9.70
CA SER A 64 -21.67 5.66 8.52
C SER A 64 -20.79 6.81 8.03
N ALA A 65 -19.76 7.20 8.79
CA ALA A 65 -18.84 8.28 8.42
C ALA A 65 -17.61 7.79 7.64
N LEU A 66 -17.33 6.49 7.66
CA LEU A 66 -16.13 5.89 7.05
C LEU A 66 -16.28 5.65 5.53
N ASP A 67 -17.51 5.62 5.01
CA ASP A 67 -17.83 5.30 3.61
C ASP A 67 -17.64 6.48 2.62
N LYS A 68 -17.10 7.62 3.06
CA LYS A 68 -17.06 8.87 2.27
C LYS A 68 -15.68 9.28 1.71
N LEU A 69 -14.81 8.31 1.42
CA LEU A 69 -13.53 8.59 0.76
C LEU A 69 -13.45 7.91 -0.61
N GLU A 70 -14.02 8.58 -1.59
CA GLU A 70 -14.00 8.21 -3.00
C GLU A 70 -12.59 8.32 -3.61
N PHE A 71 -12.19 7.27 -4.34
CA PHE A 71 -11.12 7.33 -5.34
C PHE A 71 -11.73 6.92 -6.69
N HIS A 72 -11.40 7.68 -7.74
CA HIS A 72 -11.74 7.53 -9.18
C HIS A 72 -12.94 6.62 -9.56
N GLU A 73 -13.93 7.25 -10.21
CA GLU A 73 -15.36 6.92 -10.29
C GLU A 73 -15.86 5.47 -10.53
N PRO A 74 -15.07 4.48 -11.02
CA PRO A 74 -15.49 3.10 -10.74
C PRO A 74 -14.46 2.12 -10.15
N TRP A 75 -13.13 2.32 -10.24
CA TRP A 75 -12.17 1.22 -9.93
C TRP A 75 -10.82 1.57 -9.25
N GLY A 76 -10.43 2.84 -9.09
CA GLY A 76 -9.19 3.19 -8.38
C GLY A 76 -7.86 2.80 -9.09
N GLN A 77 -6.79 2.51 -8.32
CA GLN A 77 -5.44 2.19 -8.85
C GLN A 77 -5.36 0.74 -9.34
N LEU A 78 -4.61 0.49 -10.41
CA LEU A 78 -4.45 -0.85 -10.98
C LEU A 78 -3.72 -1.80 -10.03
N MET A 79 -2.65 -1.34 -9.37
CA MET A 79 -1.83 -2.18 -8.49
C MET A 79 -2.27 -2.17 -7.01
N LYS A 80 -3.12 -1.23 -6.61
CA LYS A 80 -3.49 -1.03 -5.20
C LYS A 80 -5.00 -0.81 -5.04
N THR A 81 -5.56 -1.45 -4.02
CA THR A 81 -6.93 -1.21 -3.55
C THR A 81 -6.86 -0.70 -2.11
N GLY A 82 -6.88 0.63 -1.95
CA GLY A 82 -6.71 1.25 -0.64
C GLY A 82 -5.33 0.97 -0.02
N TYR A 83 -5.30 0.17 1.05
CA TYR A 83 -4.08 -0.24 1.75
C TYR A 83 -3.47 -1.55 1.23
N GLN A 84 -4.21 -2.33 0.45
CA GLN A 84 -3.79 -3.66 0.02
C GLN A 84 -3.42 -3.68 -1.47
N ASN A 85 -2.67 -4.71 -1.86
CA ASN A 85 -2.42 -5.01 -3.27
C ASN A 85 -3.74 -5.38 -3.95
N SER A 86 -3.93 -4.93 -5.18
CA SER A 86 -5.08 -5.35 -5.98
C SER A 86 -4.94 -6.83 -6.34
N ARG A 87 -6.05 -7.46 -6.79
CA ARG A 87 -5.99 -8.84 -7.32
C ARG A 87 -5.02 -8.96 -8.51
N PHE A 88 -4.95 -7.92 -9.34
CA PHE A 88 -4.01 -7.86 -10.45
C PHE A 88 -2.57 -7.82 -9.94
N ALA A 89 -2.24 -6.94 -8.98
CA ALA A 89 -0.89 -6.90 -8.40
C ALA A 89 -0.45 -8.23 -7.81
N HIS A 90 -1.36 -8.92 -7.10
CA HIS A 90 -1.07 -10.26 -6.57
C HIS A 90 -0.82 -11.31 -7.67
N GLN A 91 -1.50 -11.20 -8.82
CA GLN A 91 -1.20 -12.05 -9.99
C GLN A 91 0.18 -11.73 -10.57
N VAL A 92 0.52 -10.44 -10.71
CA VAL A 92 1.85 -10.04 -11.20
C VAL A 92 2.95 -10.57 -10.29
N GLU A 93 2.82 -10.38 -8.98
CA GLU A 93 3.77 -10.85 -7.96
C GLU A 93 3.97 -12.37 -7.99
N ARG A 94 2.88 -13.14 -8.18
CA ARG A 94 2.94 -14.60 -8.19
C ARG A 94 3.47 -15.18 -9.51
N PHE A 95 3.12 -14.57 -10.63
CA PHE A 95 3.32 -15.19 -11.95
C PHE A 95 4.44 -14.57 -12.78
N ALA A 96 4.96 -13.40 -12.42
CA ALA A 96 6.02 -12.74 -13.16
C ALA A 96 7.29 -12.55 -12.29
N CYS A 97 8.42 -13.08 -12.76
CA CYS A 97 9.71 -12.82 -12.12
C CYS A 97 10.17 -11.36 -12.35
N LEU A 98 9.77 -10.77 -13.47
CA LEU A 98 10.04 -9.39 -13.85
C LEU A 98 8.79 -8.79 -14.48
N TYR A 99 8.59 -7.49 -14.32
CA TYR A 99 7.57 -6.76 -15.05
C TYR A 99 8.08 -5.40 -15.50
N THR A 100 7.54 -4.90 -16.62
CA THR A 100 7.93 -3.60 -17.17
C THR A 100 6.82 -3.04 -18.05
N SER A 101 6.85 -1.75 -18.37
CA SER A 101 5.85 -1.14 -19.28
C SER A 101 6.05 -1.55 -20.74
N GLN A 102 7.30 -1.69 -21.19
CA GLN A 102 7.66 -1.98 -22.57
C GLN A 102 8.88 -2.92 -22.63
N VAL A 103 8.91 -3.83 -23.61
CA VAL A 103 10.03 -4.80 -23.79
C VAL A 103 11.35 -4.09 -24.08
N SER A 104 11.30 -2.94 -24.75
CA SER A 104 12.45 -2.07 -25.04
C SER A 104 13.23 -1.67 -23.78
N ASN A 105 12.59 -1.63 -22.61
CA ASN A 105 13.23 -1.30 -21.34
C ASN A 105 14.32 -2.32 -20.95
N LEU A 106 14.25 -3.57 -21.44
CA LEU A 106 15.31 -4.57 -21.22
C LEU A 106 16.58 -4.25 -22.01
N ALA A 107 16.45 -3.61 -23.17
CA ALA A 107 17.61 -3.23 -23.99
C ALA A 107 18.46 -2.14 -23.32
N LEU A 108 17.91 -1.43 -22.32
CA LEU A 108 18.63 -0.45 -21.49
C LEU A 108 19.50 -1.11 -20.41
N HIS A 109 19.49 -2.44 -20.32
CA HIS A 109 20.25 -3.20 -19.34
C HIS A 109 21.21 -4.16 -20.02
N SER A 110 22.32 -4.45 -19.32
CA SER A 110 23.27 -5.45 -19.78
C SER A 110 22.58 -6.83 -19.88
N PRO A 111 22.83 -7.61 -20.95
CA PRO A 111 22.38 -8.99 -21.04
C PRO A 111 22.83 -9.87 -19.85
N ASP A 112 23.95 -9.53 -19.22
CA ASP A 112 24.51 -10.26 -18.07
C ASP A 112 24.01 -9.75 -16.72
N LYS A 113 23.03 -8.83 -16.70
CA LYS A 113 22.51 -8.24 -15.48
C LYS A 113 21.78 -9.27 -14.62
N TYR A 114 22.21 -9.40 -13.37
CA TYR A 114 21.51 -10.21 -12.37
C TYR A 114 20.45 -9.38 -11.64
N TYR A 115 19.17 -9.72 -11.81
CA TYR A 115 18.06 -9.06 -11.11
C TYR A 115 17.86 -9.66 -9.71
N ARG A 116 17.91 -8.80 -8.68
CA ARG A 116 17.59 -9.15 -7.29
C ARG A 116 16.32 -8.42 -6.87
N PRO A 117 15.32 -9.11 -6.30
CA PRO A 117 14.20 -8.43 -5.65
C PRO A 117 14.69 -7.70 -4.40
N SER A 118 13.95 -6.68 -3.98
CA SER A 118 14.11 -6.13 -2.62
C SER A 118 13.75 -7.20 -1.59
N GLU A 119 14.31 -7.06 -0.39
CA GLU A 119 13.93 -7.88 0.75
C GLU A 119 12.43 -7.72 1.03
N ASP A 120 11.75 -8.84 1.27
CA ASP A 120 10.34 -8.88 1.65
C ASP A 120 10.26 -8.76 3.16
N PHE A 121 9.41 -7.85 3.66
CA PHE A 121 9.35 -7.53 5.09
C PHE A 121 8.03 -7.97 5.69
N MET A 122 8.12 -8.72 6.79
CA MET A 122 6.98 -9.13 7.58
C MET A 122 6.57 -8.06 8.59
N GLN A 123 5.31 -8.07 9.03
CA GLN A 123 4.75 -7.03 9.92
C GLN A 123 5.56 -6.78 11.20
N HIS A 124 6.19 -7.81 11.76
CA HIS A 124 6.99 -7.71 12.98
C HIS A 124 8.42 -7.17 12.76
N GLU A 125 8.88 -7.09 11.51
CA GLU A 125 10.24 -6.65 11.15
C GLU A 125 10.32 -5.13 11.00
N PHE A 126 9.19 -4.46 10.72
CA PHE A 126 9.14 -3.00 10.54
C PHE A 126 9.61 -2.22 11.77
N GLY A 127 9.39 -2.74 12.99
CA GLY A 127 9.84 -2.11 14.23
C GLY A 127 11.33 -2.26 14.51
N ILE A 128 11.99 -3.23 13.87
CA ILE A 128 13.39 -3.59 14.12
C ILE A 128 14.32 -2.83 13.18
N LEU A 129 13.92 -2.65 11.92
CA LEU A 129 14.76 -2.04 10.87
C LEU A 129 14.53 -0.52 10.72
N GLY A 130 13.45 0.03 11.25
CA GLY A 130 13.12 1.46 11.16
C GLY A 130 13.98 2.38 12.04
N SER A 131 14.74 1.82 13.00
CA SER A 131 15.54 2.60 13.96
C SER A 131 16.98 2.90 13.52
N GLU A 132 17.47 2.31 12.42
CA GLU A 132 18.81 2.60 11.91
C GLU A 132 18.76 3.58 10.72
N PRO A 133 19.34 4.79 10.85
CA PRO A 133 19.53 5.65 9.69
C PRO A 133 20.48 4.94 8.72
N ARG A 134 20.02 4.72 7.47
CA ARG A 134 20.86 4.25 6.36
C ARG A 134 22.07 5.18 6.25
N LYS A 135 23.27 4.68 6.60
CA LYS A 135 24.52 5.35 6.25
C LYS A 135 24.64 5.30 4.72
N MET A 136 24.78 6.48 4.12
CA MET A 136 25.17 6.65 2.71
C MET A 136 26.59 6.17 2.48
#